data_AF-A0A658NM57-F1
#
_entry.id   AF-A0A658NM57-F1
#
_cell.length_a   1.000
_cell.length_b   1.000
_cell.length_c   1.000
_cell.angle_alpha   90.00
_cell.angle_beta   90.00
_cell.angle_gamma   90.00
#
_symmetry.space_group_name_H-M   'P 1'
#
loop_
_entity.id
_entity.type
_entity.pdbx_description
1 polymer ?
#
loop_
_entity_poly.entity_id
_entity_poly.type
_entity_poly.pdbx_seq_one_letter_code
_entity_poly.pdbx_strand_id
1 'polypeptide(L)' 'RLIGKYLKRWGFTPQRPVKRALEQRPEEVARWLAATYPQIKARAREEGAVIYWGDETAVKEDAHWVRGYAPKGHTPVLTV' A
#
# COMPACT_ATOMS: atom_id res chain seq x y z
N ARG A 1 13.46 -30.64 -4.98
CA ARG A 1 12.59 -29.63 -4.31
C ARG A 1 13.04 -29.45 -2.85
N LEU A 2 13.90 -28.47 -2.53
CA LEU A 2 14.53 -28.34 -1.20
C LEU A 2 14.43 -26.93 -0.57
N ILE A 3 14.55 -25.87 -1.37
CA ILE A 3 14.64 -24.48 -0.91
C ILE A 3 13.45 -24.06 -0.02
N GLY A 4 12.21 -24.39 -0.41
CA GLY A 4 11.03 -24.03 0.38
C GLY A 4 10.98 -24.65 1.78
N LYS A 5 11.57 -25.84 1.99
CA LYS A 5 11.65 -26.49 3.31
C LYS A 5 12.66 -25.78 4.21
N TYR A 6 13.81 -25.39 3.66
CA TYR A 6 14.82 -24.61 4.38
C TYR A 6 14.30 -23.22 4.76
N LEU A 7 13.67 -22.52 3.82
CA LEU A 7 13.08 -21.21 4.08
C LEU A 7 12.04 -21.27 5.20
N LYS A 8 11.16 -22.28 5.20
CA LYS A 8 10.20 -22.48 6.29
C LYS A 8 10.90 -22.74 7.63
N ARG A 9 11.98 -23.54 7.66
CA ARG A 9 12.76 -23.81 8.88
C ARG A 9 13.47 -22.57 9.42
N TRP A 10 13.89 -21.67 8.53
CA TRP A 10 14.49 -20.38 8.88
C TRP A 10 13.45 -19.28 9.17
N GLY A 11 12.17 -19.61 9.23
CA GLY A 11 11.11 -18.66 9.58
C GLY A 11 10.62 -17.77 8.43
N PHE A 12 10.97 -18.09 7.19
CA PHE A 12 10.49 -17.38 6.00
C PHE A 12 9.14 -17.94 5.55
N THR A 13 8.26 -17.04 5.13
CA THR A 13 6.94 -17.37 4.58
C THR A 13 6.76 -16.68 3.23
N PRO A 14 5.99 -17.28 2.30
CA PRO A 14 5.59 -16.60 1.08
C PRO A 14 4.64 -15.45 1.43
N GLN A 15 5.08 -14.22 1.20
CA GLN A 15 4.35 -12.99 1.51
C GLN A 15 4.11 -12.19 0.23
N ARG A 16 2.95 -11.52 0.18
CA ARG A 16 2.64 -10.56 -0.88
C ARG A 16 3.39 -9.26 -0.57
N PRO A 17 4.14 -8.69 -1.50
CA PRO A 17 4.79 -7.41 -1.26
C PRO A 17 3.78 -6.31 -0.97
N VAL A 18 4.21 -5.30 -0.21
CA VAL A 18 3.39 -4.11 0.04
C VAL A 18 3.14 -3.42 -1.30
N LYS A 19 1.86 -3.14 -1.59
CA LYS A 19 1.49 -2.30 -2.73
C LYS A 19 1.87 -0.86 -2.39
N ARG A 20 2.86 -0.32 -3.10
CA ARG A 20 3.20 1.10 -3.09
C ARG A 20 3.17 1.59 -4.52
N ALA A 21 2.54 2.74 -4.76
CA ALA A 21 2.64 3.39 -6.06
C ALA A 21 4.09 3.83 -6.27
N LEU A 22 4.68 3.46 -7.41
CA LEU A 22 6.08 3.75 -7.72
C LEU A 22 6.37 5.25 -7.70
N GLU A 23 5.40 6.05 -8.14
CA GLU A 23 5.50 7.52 -8.22
C GLU A 23 5.11 8.23 -6.91
N GLN A 24 4.77 7.48 -5.85
CA GLN A 24 4.35 8.09 -4.59
C GLN A 24 5.49 8.90 -3.98
N ARG A 25 5.27 10.22 -3.85
CA ARG A 25 6.16 11.13 -3.13
C ARG A 25 5.73 11.24 -1.67
N PRO A 26 6.43 10.61 -0.71
CA PRO A 26 5.96 10.50 0.66
C PRO A 26 5.88 11.86 1.35
N GLU A 27 6.79 12.75 1.00
CA GLU A 27 6.84 14.13 1.49
C GLU A 27 5.62 14.94 1.03
N GLU A 28 5.19 14.77 -0.22
CA GLU A 28 4.00 15.47 -0.73
C GLU A 28 2.72 14.95 -0.07
N VAL A 29 2.63 13.63 0.15
CA VAL A 29 1.52 13.02 0.90
C VAL A 29 1.49 13.56 2.32
N ALA A 30 2.62 13.60 3.02
CA ALA A 30 2.71 14.14 4.37
C ALA A 30 2.32 15.62 4.42
N ARG A 31 2.82 16.43 3.47
CA ARG A 31 2.47 17.85 3.35
C ARG A 31 0.99 18.05 3.11
N TRP A 32 0.38 17.28 2.22
CA TRP A 32 -1.05 17.39 1.92
C TRP A 32 -1.91 17.04 3.13
N LEU A 33 -1.55 15.97 3.87
CA LEU A 33 -2.24 15.57 5.10
C LEU A 33 -2.11 16.61 6.23
N ALA A 34 -0.95 17.26 6.34
CA ALA A 34 -0.70 18.24 7.41
C ALA A 34 -1.30 19.61 7.11
N ALA A 35 -1.20 20.09 5.86
CA ALA A 35 -1.56 21.47 5.51
C ALA A 35 -2.89 21.55 4.77
N THR A 36 -3.09 20.75 3.73
CA THR A 36 -4.19 20.93 2.77
C THR A 36 -5.48 20.28 3.24
N TYR A 37 -5.42 19.04 3.71
CA TYR A 37 -6.61 18.30 4.11
C TYR A 37 -7.40 18.95 5.26
N PRO A 38 -6.75 19.48 6.32
CA PRO A 38 -7.47 20.18 7.39
C PRO A 38 -8.27 21.39 6.89
N GLN A 39 -7.75 22.11 5.89
CA GLN A 39 -8.43 23.25 5.27
C GLN A 39 -9.69 22.82 4.52
N ILE A 40 -9.58 21.74 3.73
CA ILE A 40 -10.74 21.15 3.02
C ILE A 40 -11.79 20.68 4.02
N LYS A 41 -11.37 20.02 5.11
CA LYS A 41 -12.26 19.52 6.15
C LYS A 41 -12.97 20.66 6.90
N ALA A 42 -12.26 21.74 7.21
CA ALA A 42 -12.84 22.91 7.87
C ALA A 42 -13.90 23.56 6.99
N ARG A 43 -13.57 23.78 5.70
CA ARG A 43 -14.50 24.32 4.71
C ARG A 43 -15.74 23.44 4.54
N ALA A 44 -15.58 22.12 4.44
CA ALA A 44 -16.71 21.20 4.33
C ALA A 44 -17.63 21.28 5.57
N ARG A 45 -17.07 21.48 6.76
CA ARG A 45 -17.84 21.67 7.99
C ARG A 45 -18.62 22.99 7.99
N GLU A 46 -18.00 24.08 7.53
CA GLU A 46 -18.64 25.40 7.43
C GLU A 46 -19.79 25.40 6.42
N GLU A 47 -19.61 24.72 5.28
CA GLU A 47 -20.61 24.63 4.21
C GLU A 47 -21.67 23.54 4.46
N GLY A 48 -21.54 22.74 5.53
CA GLY A 48 -22.41 21.59 5.77
C GLY A 48 -22.30 20.50 4.70
N ALA A 49 -21.16 20.43 4.01
CA ALA A 49 -20.90 19.54 2.88
C ALA A 49 -20.37 18.17 3.32
N VAL A 50 -20.60 17.16 2.47
CA VAL A 50 -20.09 15.79 2.66
C VAL A 50 -18.96 15.54 1.68
N ILE A 51 -17.83 15.03 2.19
CA ILE A 51 -16.66 14.69 1.37
C ILE A 51 -16.78 13.22 0.93
N TYR A 52 -16.87 12.98 -0.37
CA TYR A 52 -16.81 11.64 -0.95
C TYR A 52 -15.40 11.34 -1.46
N TRP A 53 -14.92 10.13 -1.20
CA TRP A 53 -13.68 9.61 -1.77
C TRP A 53 -14.03 8.57 -2.81
N GLY A 54 -13.71 8.86 -4.06
CA GLY A 54 -13.78 7.92 -5.17
C GLY A 54 -12.38 7.44 -5.53
N ASP A 55 -12.23 6.14 -5.72
CA ASP A 55 -11.05 5.53 -6.32
C ASP A 55 -11.50 4.65 -7.49
N GLU A 56 -10.80 4.73 -8.61
CA GLU A 56 -11.14 3.93 -9.78
C GLU A 56 -10.39 2.60 -9.71
N THR A 57 -11.13 1.51 -9.63
CA THR A 57 -10.53 0.17 -9.64
C THR A 57 -10.56 -0.39 -11.05
N ALA A 58 -9.41 -0.52 -11.69
CA ALA A 58 -9.30 -1.26 -12.95
C ALA A 58 -9.54 -2.76 -12.72
N VAL A 59 -10.33 -3.39 -13.59
CA VAL A 59 -10.50 -4.84 -13.63
C VAL A 59 -9.39 -5.44 -14.48
N LYS A 60 -8.61 -6.37 -13.90
CA LYS A 60 -7.60 -7.13 -14.62
C LYS A 60 -7.97 -8.61 -14.57
N GLU A 61 -8.01 -9.25 -15.74
CA GLU A 61 -8.36 -10.67 -15.91
C GLU A 61 -7.32 -11.60 -15.25
N ASP A 62 -6.04 -11.23 -15.33
CA ASP A 62 -4.94 -12.04 -14.82
C ASP A 62 -4.61 -11.78 -13.33
N ALA A 63 -4.64 -12.85 -12.53
CA ALA A 63 -4.32 -12.84 -11.11
C ALA A 63 -2.82 -13.09 -10.85
N HIS A 64 -1.93 -12.21 -11.30
CA HIS A 64 -0.51 -12.30 -10.94
C HIS A 64 -0.24 -11.75 -9.54
N TRP A 65 -0.59 -12.54 -8.53
CA TRP A 65 -0.16 -12.26 -7.16
C TRP A 65 1.32 -12.64 -7.02
N VAL A 66 2.21 -11.68 -7.30
CA VAL A 66 3.64 -11.84 -7.00
C VAL A 66 3.79 -12.12 -5.50
N ARG A 67 4.47 -13.23 -5.16
CA ARG A 67 4.81 -13.60 -3.79
C ARG A 67 6.30 -13.85 -3.71
N GLY A 68 6.95 -13.21 -2.74
CA GLY A 68 8.34 -13.47 -2.38
C GLY A 68 8.42 -14.18 -1.03
N TYR A 69 9.51 -14.90 -0.76
CA TYR A 69 9.78 -15.39 0.59
C TYR A 69 10.44 -14.28 1.41
N ALA A 70 9.84 -13.96 2.57
CA ALA A 70 10.39 -13.00 3.52
C ALA A 70 10.22 -13.54 4.96
N PRO A 71 11.02 -13.09 5.94
CA PRO A 71 10.84 -13.46 7.34
C PRO A 71 9.41 -13.18 7.79
N LYS A 72 8.81 -14.10 8.54
CA LYS A 72 7.42 -13.96 9.02
C LYS A 72 7.21 -12.57 9.66
N GLY A 73 6.16 -11.86 9.24
CA GLY A 73 5.83 -10.52 9.74
C GLY A 73 6.57 -9.37 9.05
N HIS A 74 7.57 -9.66 8.20
CA HIS A 74 8.30 -8.66 7.42
C HIS A 74 7.81 -8.71 5.98
N THR A 75 6.80 -7.89 5.67
CA THR A 75 6.26 -7.82 4.31
C THR A 75 7.27 -7.15 3.39
N PRO A 76 7.70 -7.81 2.30
CA PRO A 76 8.72 -7.26 1.43
C PRO A 76 8.18 -6.02 0.71
N VAL A 77 9.02 -5.00 0.54
CA VAL A 77 8.76 -3.87 -0.35
C VAL A 77 9.53 -4.14 -1.63
N LEU A 78 8.85 -4.09 -2.78
CA LEU A 78 9.53 -4.22 -4.06
C LEU A 78 10.30 -2.92 -4.34
N THR A 79 11.61 -3.01 -4.43
CA THR A 79 12.44 -1.96 -5.03
C THR A 79 12.50 -2.27 -6.52
N VAL A 80 11.89 -1.40 -7.34
CA VAL A 80 12.06 -1.41 -8.80
C VAL A 80 13.17 -0.42 -9.14
#